data_AF-A0A5R9B994-F1
#
_entry.id   AF-A0A5R9B994-F1
#
_cell.length_a   1.000
_cell.length_b   1.000
_cell.length_c   1.000
_cell.angle_alpha   90.00
_cell.angle_beta   90.00
_cell.angle_gamma   90.00
#
_symmetry.space_group_name_H-M   'P 1'
#
loop_
_entity.id
_entity.type
_entity.pdbx_description
1 polymer ?
#
loop_
_entity_poly.entity_id
_entity_poly.type
_entity_poly.pdbx_seq_one_letter_code
_entity_poly.pdbx_strand_id
1 'polypeptide(L)'
;MPRESVNVRELKRKAVASLRTTITAFNALDDDGRVTTVLLHLQHSFEMLLKAALDKNKVPVFDKRSERSITFEFSVRKAQETEGIKLTDEEAGTLRVIDAWRDAAQHWYLVLDEALLYLHVRAAVTLFEELLSRVFSEPMADHVPARVLPISAEPPQDVQLLIDREYERVAQLLGPNKRGRGEAQARIRALLAMEAHNDADAGEVRQADVRRVEKAVRQGSPREQTFPKLATVASDISGEGLTVQVKLVKWLFVFEGVEAGTGSSGVAVAG
;
A
#
# COMPACT_ATOMS: atom_id res chain seq x y z
N MET A 1 5.25 -35.96 -4.09
CA MET A 1 5.22 -34.53 -4.47
C MET A 1 6.36 -34.26 -5.43
N PRO A 2 6.13 -33.60 -6.58
CA PRO A 2 7.23 -33.22 -7.48
C PRO A 2 8.19 -32.28 -6.74
N ARG A 3 9.51 -32.49 -6.92
CA ARG A 3 10.54 -31.65 -6.30
C ARG A 3 10.43 -30.21 -6.81
N GLU A 4 10.36 -29.26 -5.89
CA GLU A 4 10.37 -27.82 -6.18
C GLU A 4 11.65 -27.46 -6.97
N SER A 5 11.52 -26.58 -7.97
CA SER A 5 12.67 -26.16 -8.78
C SER A 5 13.70 -25.46 -7.89
N VAL A 6 14.99 -25.58 -8.22
CA VAL A 6 16.06 -24.90 -7.47
C VAL A 6 15.84 -23.39 -7.44
N ASN A 7 15.35 -22.84 -8.56
CA ASN A 7 15.05 -21.41 -8.69
C ASN A 7 13.91 -20.97 -7.76
N VAL A 8 12.80 -21.71 -7.72
CA VAL A 8 11.67 -21.41 -6.82
C VAL A 8 12.15 -21.41 -5.37
N ARG A 9 12.92 -22.41 -4.97
CA ARG A 9 13.43 -22.52 -3.59
C ARG A 9 14.31 -21.33 -3.21
N GLU A 10 15.22 -20.91 -4.09
CA GLU A 10 16.13 -19.78 -3.82
C GLU A 10 15.39 -18.44 -3.79
N LEU A 11 14.45 -18.21 -4.73
CA LEU A 11 13.62 -17.01 -4.75
C LEU A 11 12.76 -16.91 -3.48
N LYS A 12 12.10 -18.00 -3.08
CA LYS A 12 11.31 -18.06 -1.85
C LYS A 12 12.17 -17.79 -0.61
N ARG A 13 13.36 -18.39 -0.53
CA ARG A 13 14.31 -18.13 0.57
C ARG A 13 14.67 -16.65 0.66
N LYS A 14 14.96 -16.00 -0.47
CA LYS A 14 15.25 -14.55 -0.52
C LYS A 14 14.04 -13.70 -0.14
N ALA A 15 12.84 -14.10 -0.58
CA ALA A 15 11.59 -13.43 -0.23
C ALA A 15 11.38 -13.42 1.30
N VAL A 16 11.47 -14.59 1.93
CA VAL A 16 11.34 -14.76 3.38
C VAL A 16 12.44 -14.00 4.14
N ALA A 17 13.69 -14.07 3.68
CA ALA A 17 14.79 -13.34 4.31
C ALA A 17 14.55 -11.82 4.28
N SER A 18 14.05 -11.30 3.17
CA SER A 18 13.74 -9.87 3.02
C SER A 18 12.57 -9.45 3.90
N LEU A 19 11.51 -10.26 3.98
CA LEU A 19 10.39 -10.01 4.88
C LEU A 19 10.85 -9.93 6.35
N ARG A 20 11.75 -10.83 6.77
CA ARG A 20 12.33 -10.80 8.11
C ARG A 20 13.11 -9.53 8.37
N THR A 21 13.85 -9.02 7.38
CA THR A 21 14.54 -7.73 7.51
C THR A 21 13.54 -6.57 7.63
N THR A 22 12.47 -6.56 6.83
CA THR A 22 11.39 -5.57 6.96
C THR A 22 10.82 -5.54 8.37
N ILE A 23 10.44 -6.71 8.90
CA ILE A 23 9.89 -6.86 10.24
C ILE A 23 10.87 -6.34 11.30
N THR A 24 12.14 -6.69 11.17
CA THR A 24 13.18 -6.30 12.14
C THR A 24 13.39 -4.80 12.12
N ALA A 25 13.47 -4.21 10.92
CA ALA A 25 13.60 -2.77 10.75
C ALA A 25 12.37 -2.03 11.28
N PHE A 26 11.15 -2.50 10.97
CA PHE A 26 9.93 -1.86 11.44
C PHE A 26 9.91 -1.72 12.97
N ASN A 27 10.30 -2.79 13.66
CA ASN A 27 10.33 -2.86 15.13
C ASN A 27 11.60 -2.28 15.77
N ALA A 28 12.53 -1.75 14.97
CA ALA A 28 13.73 -1.14 15.51
C ALA A 28 13.36 0.14 16.28
N LEU A 29 14.09 0.40 17.37
CA LEU A 29 13.92 1.63 18.16
C LEU A 29 14.54 2.86 17.50
N ASP A 30 15.41 2.64 16.52
CA ASP A 30 16.07 3.70 15.76
C ASP A 30 15.22 4.06 14.54
N ASP A 31 14.91 5.35 14.40
CA ASP A 31 14.13 5.88 13.28
C ASP A 31 15.04 6.26 12.09
N ASP A 32 16.35 6.42 12.29
CA ASP A 32 17.26 6.87 11.24
C ASP A 32 17.40 5.80 10.14
N GLY A 33 16.84 6.10 8.97
CA GLY A 33 16.84 5.20 7.81
C GLY A 33 15.82 4.05 7.89
N ARG A 34 15.07 3.92 9.00
CA ARG A 34 14.12 2.83 9.26
C ARG A 34 13.09 2.66 8.14
N VAL A 35 12.39 3.75 7.80
CA VAL A 35 11.35 3.75 6.77
C VAL A 35 11.91 3.28 5.42
N THR A 36 13.10 3.76 5.04
CA THR A 36 13.77 3.36 3.80
C THR A 36 14.11 1.87 3.81
N THR A 37 14.66 1.34 4.92
CA THR A 37 14.97 -0.08 5.07
C THR A 37 13.71 -0.94 5.00
N VAL A 38 12.63 -0.54 5.67
CA VAL A 38 11.32 -1.22 5.64
C VAL A 38 10.82 -1.33 4.20
N LEU A 39 10.72 -0.20 3.48
CA LEU A 39 10.18 -0.15 2.13
C LEU A 39 11.03 -0.92 1.11
N LEU A 40 12.36 -0.77 1.16
CA LEU A 40 13.29 -1.50 0.28
C LEU A 40 13.15 -3.02 0.43
N HIS A 41 13.18 -3.52 1.67
CA HIS A 41 13.10 -4.95 1.90
C HIS A 41 11.69 -5.50 1.70
N LEU A 42 10.65 -4.69 1.93
CA LEU A 42 9.26 -5.13 1.74
C LEU A 42 8.95 -5.31 0.26
N GLN A 43 9.27 -4.31 -0.57
CA GLN A 43 9.14 -4.40 -2.02
C GLN A 43 9.96 -5.59 -2.57
N HIS A 44 11.22 -5.72 -2.14
CA HIS A 44 12.08 -6.81 -2.60
C HIS A 44 11.53 -8.19 -2.19
N SER A 45 10.93 -8.31 -1.00
CA SER A 45 10.32 -9.56 -0.52
C SER A 45 9.22 -10.04 -1.46
N PHE A 46 8.34 -9.15 -1.91
CA PHE A 46 7.28 -9.46 -2.87
C PHE A 46 7.81 -9.71 -4.27
N GLU A 47 8.81 -8.96 -4.73
CA GLU A 47 9.41 -9.21 -6.03
C GLU A 47 9.92 -10.65 -6.13
N MET A 48 10.61 -11.12 -5.09
CA MET A 48 11.13 -12.47 -5.02
C MET A 48 10.01 -13.51 -4.88
N LEU A 49 8.98 -13.24 -4.05
CA LEU A 49 7.84 -14.15 -3.86
C LEU A 49 7.03 -14.34 -5.16
N LEU A 50 6.71 -13.23 -5.84
CA LEU A 50 5.96 -13.28 -7.10
C LEU A 50 6.76 -13.98 -8.20
N LYS A 51 8.07 -13.75 -8.29
CA LYS A 51 8.93 -14.52 -9.22
C LYS A 51 8.95 -16.01 -8.88
N ALA A 52 9.01 -16.37 -7.60
CA ALA A 52 8.92 -17.77 -7.19
C ALA A 52 7.56 -18.39 -7.59
N ALA A 53 6.48 -17.64 -7.40
CA ALA A 53 5.12 -18.07 -7.73
C ALA A 53 4.94 -18.27 -9.24
N LEU A 54 5.48 -17.35 -10.04
CA LEU A 54 5.47 -17.41 -11.50
C LEU A 54 6.29 -18.59 -12.03
N ASP A 55 7.52 -18.81 -11.53
CA ASP A 55 8.35 -19.95 -11.95
C ASP A 55 7.71 -21.30 -11.58
N LYS A 56 7.07 -21.37 -10.39
CA LYS A 56 6.29 -22.56 -9.98
C LYS A 56 5.16 -22.86 -10.96
N ASN A 57 4.49 -21.82 -11.45
CA ASN A 57 3.43 -21.89 -12.45
C ASN A 57 3.94 -21.93 -13.91
N LYS A 58 5.24 -22.17 -14.13
CA LYS A 58 5.87 -22.27 -15.46
C LYS A 58 5.81 -21.00 -16.29
N VAL A 59 5.62 -19.84 -15.64
CA VAL A 59 5.71 -18.54 -16.29
C VAL A 59 7.17 -18.07 -16.26
N PRO A 60 7.77 -17.72 -17.41
CA PRO A 60 9.17 -17.27 -17.46
C PRO A 60 9.38 -15.98 -16.64
N VAL A 61 10.36 -16.02 -15.74
CA VAL A 61 10.75 -14.85 -14.89
C VAL A 61 12.06 -14.20 -15.33
N PHE A 62 12.68 -14.71 -16.40
CA PHE A 62 13.86 -14.13 -17.03
C PHE A 62 13.55 -13.78 -18.48
N ASP A 63 13.91 -12.57 -18.87
CA ASP A 63 13.89 -12.15 -20.26
C ASP A 63 15.17 -12.62 -20.94
N LYS A 64 15.01 -13.47 -21.95
CA LYS A 64 16.12 -14.04 -22.73
C LYS A 64 16.92 -12.99 -23.50
N ARG A 65 16.33 -11.83 -23.80
CA ARG A 65 16.98 -10.76 -24.56
C ARG A 65 17.83 -9.85 -23.67
N SER A 66 17.30 -9.48 -22.50
CA SER A 66 18.01 -8.60 -21.56
C SER A 66 18.88 -9.36 -20.56
N GLU A 67 18.78 -10.70 -20.52
CA GLU A 67 19.42 -11.59 -19.54
C GLU A 67 19.14 -11.20 -18.09
N ARG A 68 18.05 -10.45 -17.87
CA ARG A 68 17.63 -9.94 -16.57
C ARG A 68 16.33 -10.60 -16.16
N SER A 69 16.14 -10.74 -14.85
CA SER A 69 14.83 -11.11 -14.32
C SER A 69 13.81 -10.00 -14.59
N ILE A 70 12.54 -10.36 -14.74
CA ILE A 70 11.43 -9.41 -14.90
C ILE A 70 11.38 -8.39 -13.74
N THR A 71 10.81 -7.21 -13.97
CA THR A 71 10.68 -6.17 -12.94
C THR A 71 9.54 -6.46 -11.97
N PHE A 72 9.43 -5.68 -10.88
CA PHE A 72 8.33 -5.76 -9.92
C PHE A 72 6.96 -5.60 -10.58
N GLU A 73 6.73 -4.47 -11.28
CA GLU A 73 5.45 -4.22 -11.95
C GLU A 73 5.10 -5.30 -12.96
N PHE A 74 6.09 -5.82 -13.70
CA PHE A 74 5.86 -6.93 -14.61
C PHE A 74 5.46 -8.21 -13.85
N SER A 75 6.05 -8.45 -12.68
CA SER A 75 5.71 -9.59 -11.81
C SER A 75 4.29 -9.46 -11.26
N VAL A 76 3.88 -8.28 -10.81
CA VAL A 76 2.51 -7.99 -10.34
C VAL A 76 1.50 -8.27 -11.45
N ARG A 77 1.68 -7.67 -12.63
CA ARG A 77 0.77 -7.88 -13.77
C ARG A 77 0.68 -9.35 -14.17
N LYS A 78 1.82 -10.05 -14.27
CA LYS A 78 1.81 -11.48 -14.60
C LYS A 78 1.16 -12.34 -13.50
N ALA A 79 1.29 -11.96 -12.24
CA ALA A 79 0.62 -12.65 -11.14
C ALA A 79 -0.91 -12.49 -11.17
N GLN A 80 -1.41 -11.34 -11.62
CA GLN A 80 -2.85 -11.14 -11.88
C GLN A 80 -3.36 -12.03 -13.02
N GLU A 81 -2.58 -12.17 -14.10
CA GLU A 81 -2.93 -12.99 -15.28
C GLU A 81 -2.81 -14.51 -15.04
N THR A 82 -2.06 -14.94 -14.03
CA THR A 82 -1.73 -16.36 -13.82
C THR A 82 -2.74 -17.06 -12.92
N GLU A 83 -3.45 -18.06 -13.45
CA GLU A 83 -4.54 -18.75 -12.74
C GLU A 83 -4.12 -19.42 -11.42
N GLY A 84 -2.88 -19.93 -11.33
CA GLY A 84 -2.35 -20.53 -10.11
C GLY A 84 -1.84 -19.54 -9.06
N ILE A 85 -1.98 -18.23 -9.31
CA ILE A 85 -1.64 -17.16 -8.36
C ILE A 85 -2.86 -16.30 -8.06
N LYS A 86 -3.59 -15.84 -9.10
CA LYS A 86 -4.80 -15.00 -9.00
C LYS A 86 -4.63 -13.84 -8.03
N LEU A 87 -3.65 -12.98 -8.30
CA LEU A 87 -3.50 -11.74 -7.54
C LEU A 87 -4.71 -10.83 -7.84
N THR A 88 -5.47 -10.43 -6.82
CA THR A 88 -6.63 -9.54 -7.03
C THR A 88 -6.20 -8.10 -7.33
N ASP A 89 -7.14 -7.26 -7.79
CA ASP A 89 -6.85 -5.86 -8.05
C ASP A 89 -6.48 -5.10 -6.77
N GLU A 90 -7.10 -5.43 -5.65
CA GLU A 90 -6.81 -4.86 -4.33
C GLU A 90 -5.42 -5.28 -3.82
N GLU A 91 -5.10 -6.58 -3.95
CA GLU A 91 -3.78 -7.11 -3.61
C GLU A 91 -2.69 -6.42 -4.46
N ALA A 92 -2.92 -6.31 -5.77
CA ALA A 92 -2.02 -5.60 -6.68
C ALA A 92 -1.89 -4.11 -6.34
N GLY A 93 -3.00 -3.44 -5.99
CA GLY A 93 -3.00 -2.05 -5.55
C GLY A 93 -2.13 -1.82 -4.31
N THR A 94 -2.22 -2.71 -3.32
CA THR A 94 -1.34 -2.68 -2.13
C THR A 94 0.13 -2.77 -2.50
N LEU A 95 0.49 -3.67 -3.41
CA LEU A 95 1.86 -3.83 -3.88
C LEU A 95 2.39 -2.62 -4.66
N ARG A 96 1.55 -1.99 -5.49
CA ARG A 96 1.91 -0.78 -6.25
C ARG A 96 2.17 0.42 -5.36
N VAL A 97 1.38 0.61 -4.29
CA VAL A 97 1.64 1.68 -3.31
C VAL A 97 3.01 1.48 -2.64
N ILE A 98 3.33 0.25 -2.26
CA ILE A 98 4.63 -0.09 -1.64
C ILE A 98 5.79 0.18 -2.61
N ASP A 99 5.65 -0.18 -3.88
CA ASP A 99 6.70 0.09 -4.89
C ASP A 99 6.88 1.59 -5.13
N ALA A 100 5.78 2.35 -5.23
CA ALA A 100 5.82 3.81 -5.38
C ALA A 100 6.45 4.52 -4.17
N TRP A 101 6.13 4.09 -2.95
CA TRP A 101 6.79 4.61 -1.75
C TRP A 101 8.27 4.22 -1.69
N ARG A 102 8.61 2.97 -2.02
CA ARG A 102 10.01 2.53 -2.07
C ARG A 102 10.81 3.38 -3.05
N ASP A 103 10.27 3.63 -4.25
CA ASP A 103 10.92 4.45 -5.27
C ASP A 103 11.12 5.89 -4.77
N ALA A 104 10.08 6.50 -4.19
CA ALA A 104 10.18 7.83 -3.59
C ALA A 104 11.21 7.88 -2.42
N ALA A 105 11.29 6.84 -1.59
CA ALA A 105 12.27 6.73 -0.52
C ALA A 105 13.71 6.64 -1.05
N GLN A 106 13.90 5.99 -2.20
CA GLN A 106 15.19 5.95 -2.90
C GLN A 106 15.58 7.33 -3.46
N HIS A 107 14.61 8.23 -3.61
CA HIS A 107 14.78 9.57 -4.13
C HIS A 107 14.53 10.67 -3.09
N TRP A 108 15.16 10.68 -1.91
CA TRP A 108 15.24 11.78 -0.89
C TRP A 108 13.99 12.57 -0.45
N TYR A 109 12.82 12.44 -1.08
CA TYR A 109 11.66 13.33 -0.93
C TYR A 109 10.42 12.59 -0.45
N LEU A 110 10.57 11.46 0.24
CA LEU A 110 9.48 10.79 0.94
C LEU A 110 9.46 11.19 2.41
N VAL A 111 8.29 11.62 2.89
CA VAL A 111 7.96 11.70 4.31
C VAL A 111 6.65 10.96 4.46
N LEU A 112 6.62 9.93 5.31
CA LEU A 112 5.49 9.03 5.49
C LEU A 112 5.07 9.03 6.95
N ASP A 113 3.77 9.08 7.20
CA ASP A 113 3.22 8.95 8.55
C ASP A 113 3.36 7.51 9.07
N GLU A 114 3.69 7.36 10.35
CA GLU A 114 3.96 6.05 10.97
C GLU A 114 2.73 5.14 10.91
N ALA A 115 1.53 5.68 11.13
CA ALA A 115 0.32 4.87 11.10
C ALA A 115 -0.02 4.41 9.67
N LEU A 116 0.26 5.24 8.65
CA LEU A 116 0.13 4.83 7.25
C LEU A 116 1.13 3.74 6.89
N LEU A 117 2.39 3.87 7.32
CA LEU A 117 3.41 2.83 7.14
C LEU A 117 2.98 1.53 7.84
N TYR A 118 2.57 1.61 9.10
CA TYR A 118 2.09 0.47 9.87
C TYR A 118 0.96 -0.27 9.16
N LEU A 119 -0.08 0.44 8.73
CA LEU A 119 -1.25 -0.15 8.08
C LEU A 119 -0.86 -0.91 6.82
N HIS A 120 -0.02 -0.33 5.96
CA HIS A 120 0.39 -0.96 4.70
C HIS A 120 1.36 -2.12 4.92
N VAL A 121 2.28 -2.00 5.88
CA VAL A 121 3.18 -3.12 6.25
C VAL A 121 2.36 -4.28 6.83
N ARG A 122 1.31 -4.01 7.61
CA ARG A 122 0.43 -5.06 8.13
C ARG A 122 -0.39 -5.71 7.01
N ALA A 123 -0.97 -4.93 6.11
CA ALA A 123 -1.68 -5.45 4.93
C ALA A 123 -0.75 -6.32 4.06
N ALA A 124 0.48 -5.87 3.85
CA ALA A 124 1.52 -6.61 3.16
C ALA A 124 1.88 -7.93 3.85
N VAL A 125 2.08 -7.96 5.16
CA VAL A 125 2.37 -9.21 5.88
C VAL A 125 1.22 -10.21 5.74
N THR A 126 -0.04 -9.75 5.85
CA THR A 126 -1.23 -10.58 5.61
C THR A 126 -1.20 -11.16 4.20
N LEU A 127 -0.99 -10.32 3.17
CA LEU A 127 -0.92 -10.76 1.77
C LEU A 127 0.24 -11.74 1.52
N PHE A 128 1.39 -11.53 2.16
CA PHE A 128 2.54 -12.42 2.02
C PHE A 128 2.22 -13.82 2.55
N GLU A 129 1.58 -13.91 3.72
CA GLU A 129 1.11 -15.18 4.29
C GLU A 129 0.06 -15.86 3.38
N GLU A 130 -0.91 -15.10 2.87
CA GLU A 130 -1.94 -15.60 1.97
C GLU A 130 -1.33 -16.14 0.66
N LEU A 131 -0.36 -15.45 0.06
CA LEU A 131 0.33 -15.93 -1.14
C LEU A 131 1.20 -17.16 -0.86
N LEU A 132 1.89 -17.22 0.28
CA LEU A 132 2.63 -18.41 0.70
C LEU A 132 1.70 -19.63 0.82
N SER A 133 0.57 -19.46 1.50
CA SER A 133 -0.41 -20.52 1.67
C SER A 133 -1.08 -20.91 0.33
N ARG A 134 -1.57 -19.92 -0.42
CA ARG A 134 -2.30 -20.09 -1.68
C ARG A 134 -1.45 -20.74 -2.78
N VAL A 135 -0.21 -20.30 -2.95
CA VAL A 135 0.65 -20.76 -4.05
C VAL A 135 1.54 -21.93 -3.62
N PHE A 136 2.03 -21.94 -2.39
CA PHE A 136 3.03 -22.91 -1.91
C PHE A 136 2.48 -23.95 -0.94
N SER A 137 1.29 -23.73 -0.38
CA SER A 137 0.74 -24.55 0.72
C SER A 137 1.68 -24.59 1.92
N GLU A 138 2.38 -23.48 2.17
CA GLU A 138 3.31 -23.31 3.28
C GLU A 138 2.78 -22.24 4.23
N PRO A 139 2.66 -22.52 5.53
CA PRO A 139 2.30 -21.51 6.51
C PRO A 139 3.50 -20.59 6.76
N MET A 140 3.24 -19.30 6.98
CA MET A 140 4.31 -18.34 7.32
C MET A 140 5.03 -18.72 8.63
N ALA A 141 4.33 -19.37 9.56
CA ALA A 141 4.87 -19.83 10.85
C ALA A 141 6.07 -20.80 10.74
N ASP A 142 6.24 -21.47 9.60
CA ASP A 142 7.42 -22.32 9.35
C ASP A 142 8.68 -21.51 9.05
N HIS A 143 8.51 -20.23 8.68
CA HIS A 143 9.55 -19.36 8.13
C HIS A 143 9.93 -18.20 9.06
N VAL A 144 9.02 -17.83 9.97
CA VAL A 144 9.23 -16.80 11.00
C VAL A 144 9.06 -17.41 12.40
N PRO A 145 9.75 -16.87 13.43
CA PRO A 145 9.59 -17.37 14.78
C PRO A 145 8.14 -17.30 15.27
N ALA A 146 7.67 -18.32 16.00
CA ALA A 146 6.28 -18.43 16.50
C ALA A 146 5.82 -17.34 17.48
N ARG A 147 6.69 -16.38 17.83
CA ARG A 147 6.29 -15.21 18.62
C ARG A 147 5.44 -14.30 17.74
N VAL A 148 4.41 -13.69 18.34
CA VAL A 148 3.65 -12.65 17.65
C VAL A 148 4.63 -11.63 17.11
N LEU A 149 4.46 -11.27 15.84
CA LEU A 149 5.16 -10.17 15.21
C LEU A 149 4.39 -8.91 15.58
N PRO A 150 4.71 -8.19 16.68
CA PRO A 150 4.25 -6.82 16.78
C PRO A 150 4.82 -6.15 15.53
N ILE A 151 3.94 -5.55 14.74
CA ILE A 151 4.38 -4.53 13.80
C ILE A 151 4.20 -3.21 14.55
N SER A 152 3.05 -2.99 15.21
CA SER A 152 2.86 -1.92 16.18
C SER A 152 2.25 -2.43 17.49
N ALA A 153 2.47 -1.67 18.57
CA ALA A 153 1.75 -1.82 19.84
C ALA A 153 0.40 -1.08 19.83
N GLU A 154 0.19 -0.18 18.87
CA GLU A 154 -1.08 0.52 18.67
C GLU A 154 -1.99 -0.28 17.73
N PRO A 155 -3.30 -0.34 17.99
CA PRO A 155 -4.24 -0.96 17.08
C PRO A 155 -4.28 -0.19 15.75
N PRO A 156 -4.46 -0.88 14.60
CA PRO A 156 -4.55 -0.22 13.31
C PRO A 156 -5.80 0.65 13.26
N GLN A 157 -5.62 1.86 12.74
CA GLN A 157 -6.67 2.86 12.60
C GLN A 157 -7.28 2.80 11.21
N ASP A 158 -8.50 3.31 11.08
CA ASP A 158 -9.18 3.43 9.79
C ASP A 158 -8.37 4.26 8.79
N VAL A 159 -8.20 3.74 7.57
CA VAL A 159 -7.35 4.36 6.55
C VAL A 159 -7.85 5.75 6.12
N GLN A 160 -9.17 5.98 6.08
CA GLN A 160 -9.73 7.28 5.70
C GLN A 160 -9.38 8.33 6.75
N LEU A 161 -9.48 7.97 8.03
CA LEU A 161 -9.08 8.85 9.13
C LEU A 161 -7.58 9.20 9.07
N LEU A 162 -6.72 8.23 8.72
CA LEU A 162 -5.29 8.48 8.58
C LEU A 162 -4.98 9.41 7.40
N ILE A 163 -5.66 9.22 6.26
CA ILE A 163 -5.54 10.10 5.09
C ILE A 163 -6.01 11.53 5.43
N ASP A 164 -7.12 11.68 6.17
CA ASP A 164 -7.64 12.98 6.62
C ASP A 164 -6.63 13.75 7.46
N ARG A 165 -6.08 13.08 8.48
CA ARG A 165 -5.07 13.68 9.37
C ARG A 165 -3.83 14.11 8.60
N GLU A 166 -3.40 13.29 7.64
CA GLU A 166 -2.23 13.63 6.82
C GLU A 166 -2.52 14.80 5.88
N TYR A 167 -3.74 14.88 5.32
CA TYR A 167 -4.20 16.02 4.53
C TYR A 167 -4.22 17.32 5.35
N GLU A 168 -4.75 17.28 6.56
CA GLU A 168 -4.74 18.41 7.49
C GLU A 168 -3.31 18.85 7.84
N ARG A 169 -2.39 17.90 8.05
CA ARG A 169 -0.98 18.19 8.33
C ARG A 169 -0.31 18.87 7.14
N VAL A 170 -0.58 18.43 5.91
CA VAL A 170 -0.12 19.11 4.69
C VAL A 170 -0.66 20.55 4.64
N ALA A 171 -1.95 20.76 4.91
CA ALA A 171 -2.54 22.10 4.94
C ALA A 171 -1.88 22.99 6.00
N GLN A 172 -1.62 22.44 7.19
CA GLN A 172 -0.90 23.13 8.26
C GLN A 172 0.51 23.51 7.86
N LEU A 173 1.26 22.67 7.14
CA LEU A 173 2.62 22.95 6.66
C LEU A 173 2.67 24.04 5.57
N LEU A 174 1.59 24.14 4.78
CA LEU A 174 1.42 25.12 3.70
C LEU A 174 0.81 26.46 4.16
N GLY A 175 0.53 26.62 5.45
CA GLY A 175 -0.02 27.85 6.02
C GLY A 175 0.90 29.08 5.87
N PRO A 176 0.34 30.30 6.02
CA PRO A 176 1.10 31.54 5.86
C PRO A 176 2.28 31.62 6.84
N ASN A 177 3.38 32.23 6.37
CA ASN A 177 4.64 32.38 7.12
C ASN A 177 5.33 31.09 7.59
N LYS A 178 4.94 29.91 7.07
CA LYS A 178 5.63 28.66 7.38
C LYS A 178 6.67 28.28 6.34
N ARG A 179 7.77 27.68 6.79
CA ARG A 179 8.84 27.11 5.96
C ARG A 179 8.69 25.59 5.82
N GLY A 180 7.47 25.11 5.61
CA GLY A 180 7.12 23.68 5.55
C GLY A 180 6.94 23.10 4.14
N ARG A 181 7.24 23.87 3.08
CA ARG A 181 6.91 23.49 1.70
C ARG A 181 7.53 22.16 1.26
N GLY A 182 8.82 21.94 1.56
CA GLY A 182 9.52 20.72 1.15
C GLY A 182 8.90 19.48 1.78
N GLU A 183 8.65 19.53 3.09
CA GLU A 183 7.98 18.45 3.82
C GLU A 183 6.54 18.24 3.33
N ALA A 184 5.78 19.32 3.10
CA ALA A 184 4.43 19.22 2.56
C ALA A 184 4.42 18.52 1.19
N GLN A 185 5.36 18.85 0.31
CA GLN A 185 5.50 18.19 -0.99
C GLN A 185 5.88 16.71 -0.86
N ALA A 186 6.72 16.37 0.11
CA ALA A 186 7.10 14.98 0.39
C ALA A 186 5.90 14.15 0.87
N ARG A 187 5.10 14.69 1.79
CA ARG A 187 3.86 14.09 2.31
C ARG A 187 2.78 13.97 1.24
N ILE A 188 2.58 15.01 0.42
CA ILE A 188 1.69 14.95 -0.76
C ILE A 188 2.09 13.80 -1.68
N ARG A 189 3.40 13.57 -1.85
CA ARG A 189 3.90 12.50 -2.71
C ARG A 189 3.55 11.11 -2.17
N ALA A 190 3.63 10.94 -0.85
CA ALA A 190 3.16 9.72 -0.18
C ALA A 190 1.66 9.48 -0.42
N LEU A 191 0.82 10.51 -0.31
CA LEU A 191 -0.62 10.42 -0.58
C LEU A 191 -0.93 10.16 -2.06
N LEU A 192 -0.23 10.82 -2.99
CA LEU A 192 -0.40 10.57 -4.43
C LEU A 192 -0.01 9.14 -4.81
N ALA A 193 1.04 8.59 -4.19
CA ALA A 193 1.42 7.20 -4.38
C ALA A 193 0.30 6.23 -3.93
N MET A 194 -0.47 6.57 -2.90
CA MET A 194 -1.63 5.77 -2.48
C MET A 194 -2.74 5.73 -3.53
N GLU A 195 -2.82 6.68 -4.48
CA GLU A 195 -3.82 6.62 -5.56
C GLU A 195 -3.59 5.41 -6.50
N ALA A 196 -2.38 4.82 -6.48
CA ALA A 196 -2.06 3.58 -7.21
C ALA A 196 -2.88 2.37 -6.74
N HIS A 197 -3.57 2.45 -5.60
CA HIS A 197 -4.56 1.45 -5.21
C HIS A 197 -5.69 1.28 -6.23
N ASN A 198 -6.07 2.38 -6.90
CA ASN A 198 -7.28 2.42 -7.73
C ASN A 198 -7.00 2.48 -9.22
N ASP A 199 -5.75 2.68 -9.62
CA ASP A 199 -5.35 2.87 -11.00
C ASP A 199 -3.99 2.21 -11.25
N ALA A 200 -3.99 1.09 -11.98
CA ALA A 200 -2.79 0.36 -12.35
C ALA A 200 -1.87 1.16 -13.30
N ASP A 201 -2.43 2.15 -14.00
CA ASP A 201 -1.69 3.06 -14.90
C ASP A 201 -1.30 4.37 -14.20
N ALA A 202 -1.55 4.50 -12.89
CA ALA A 202 -0.95 5.56 -12.08
C ALA A 202 0.57 5.35 -12.07
N GLY A 203 1.24 5.89 -13.08
CA GLY A 203 2.69 5.87 -13.20
C GLY A 203 3.37 6.60 -12.05
N GLU A 204 4.70 6.69 -12.14
CA GLU A 204 5.55 7.40 -11.18
C GLU A 204 4.98 8.79 -10.82
N VAL A 205 4.92 9.10 -9.52
CA VAL A 205 4.32 10.35 -9.02
C VAL A 205 5.11 11.55 -9.53
N ARG A 206 4.54 12.28 -10.50
CA ARG A 206 5.23 13.38 -11.17
C ARG A 206 5.24 14.63 -10.29
N GLN A 207 6.31 15.40 -10.40
CA GLN A 207 6.42 16.71 -9.76
C GLN A 207 5.32 17.70 -10.16
N ALA A 208 4.74 17.55 -11.35
CA ALA A 208 3.61 18.35 -11.79
C ALA A 208 2.35 18.07 -10.96
N ASP A 209 2.09 16.80 -10.63
CA ASP A 209 0.94 16.37 -9.83
C ASP A 209 1.07 16.84 -8.38
N VAL A 210 2.28 16.73 -7.81
CA VAL A 210 2.60 17.28 -6.48
C VAL A 210 2.31 18.79 -6.42
N ARG A 211 2.76 19.56 -7.43
CA ARG A 211 2.51 21.01 -7.49
C ARG A 211 1.03 21.36 -7.70
N ARG A 212 0.29 20.54 -8.45
CA ARG A 212 -1.16 20.71 -8.65
C ARG A 212 -1.89 20.57 -7.31
N VAL A 213 -1.61 19.49 -6.58
CA VAL A 213 -2.16 19.24 -5.24
C VAL A 213 -1.76 20.35 -4.26
N GLU A 214 -0.48 20.73 -4.22
CA GLU A 214 0.01 21.81 -3.36
C GLU A 214 -0.80 23.11 -3.55
N LYS A 215 -1.10 23.46 -4.81
CA LYS A 215 -1.91 24.64 -5.14
C LYS A 215 -3.35 24.50 -4.64
N ALA A 216 -3.97 23.34 -4.83
CA ALA A 216 -5.34 23.08 -4.36
C ALA A 216 -5.45 23.17 -2.83
N VAL A 217 -4.49 22.58 -2.10
CA VAL A 217 -4.46 22.65 -0.63
C VAL A 217 -4.31 24.10 -0.15
N ARG A 218 -3.43 24.89 -0.77
CA ARG A 218 -3.28 26.32 -0.45
C ARG A 218 -4.55 27.14 -0.71
N GLN A 219 -5.39 26.69 -1.63
CA GLN A 219 -6.68 27.31 -1.95
C GLN A 219 -7.80 26.86 -1.01
N GLY A 220 -7.52 25.95 -0.07
CA GLY A 220 -8.51 25.42 0.87
C GLY A 220 -9.48 24.43 0.22
N SER A 221 -9.11 23.82 -0.91
CA SER A 221 -9.95 22.80 -1.55
C SER A 221 -10.19 21.62 -0.59
N PRO A 222 -11.40 21.03 -0.58
CA PRO A 222 -11.66 19.77 0.14
C PRO A 222 -10.74 18.64 -0.34
N ARG A 223 -10.48 17.68 0.55
CA ARG A 223 -9.64 16.51 0.27
C ARG A 223 -10.18 15.71 -0.91
N GLU A 224 -11.49 15.51 -0.99
CA GLU A 224 -12.17 14.72 -2.02
C GLU A 224 -11.98 15.32 -3.42
N GLN A 225 -11.82 16.64 -3.52
CA GLN A 225 -11.53 17.31 -4.79
C GLN A 225 -10.04 17.26 -5.14
N THR A 226 -9.19 17.18 -4.13
CA THR A 226 -7.74 17.21 -4.27
C THR A 226 -7.16 15.82 -4.59
N PHE A 227 -7.73 14.78 -3.95
CA PHE A 227 -7.39 13.37 -4.05
C PHE A 227 -8.64 12.52 -4.31
N PRO A 228 -9.31 12.68 -5.47
CA PRO A 228 -10.58 11.99 -5.74
C PRO A 228 -10.44 10.47 -5.73
N LYS A 229 -9.27 9.95 -6.11
CA LYS A 229 -8.98 8.51 -6.12
C LYS A 229 -8.75 7.93 -4.73
N LEU A 230 -8.44 8.73 -3.71
CA LEU A 230 -8.27 8.22 -2.35
C LEU A 230 -9.59 8.02 -1.61
N ALA A 231 -10.67 8.68 -2.05
CA ALA A 231 -12.00 8.55 -1.44
C ALA A 231 -12.56 7.13 -1.51
N THR A 232 -12.08 6.29 -2.43
CA THR A 232 -12.55 4.91 -2.63
C THR A 232 -11.70 3.86 -1.93
N VAL A 233 -10.58 4.23 -1.30
CA VAL A 233 -9.72 3.29 -0.55
C VAL A 233 -10.32 3.07 0.84
N ALA A 234 -10.41 1.83 1.30
CA ALA A 234 -10.72 1.54 2.68
C ALA A 234 -9.88 0.40 3.24
N SER A 235 -9.96 0.21 4.54
CA SER A 235 -9.34 -0.90 5.26
C SER A 235 -10.41 -1.81 5.85
N ASP A 236 -10.36 -3.09 5.52
CA ASP A 236 -11.06 -4.14 6.25
C ASP A 236 -10.12 -4.67 7.35
N ILE A 237 -10.51 -4.46 8.60
CA ILE A 237 -9.73 -4.81 9.79
C ILE A 237 -10.55 -5.82 10.59
N SER A 238 -10.01 -7.03 10.77
CA SER A 238 -10.67 -8.11 11.52
C SER A 238 -9.75 -8.73 12.57
N GLY A 239 -10.36 -9.22 13.66
CA GLY A 239 -9.66 -9.83 14.80
C GLY A 239 -9.51 -8.90 16.01
N GLU A 240 -9.08 -9.48 17.13
CA GLU A 240 -8.86 -8.75 18.40
C GLU A 240 -7.38 -8.75 18.78
N GLY A 241 -6.81 -7.59 19.09
CA GLY A 241 -5.48 -7.46 19.70
C GLY A 241 -4.29 -7.98 18.87
N LEU A 242 -3.55 -8.97 19.37
CA LEU A 242 -2.30 -9.47 18.77
C LEU A 242 -2.51 -10.23 17.43
N THR A 243 -3.75 -10.54 17.05
CA THR A 243 -4.12 -11.30 15.84
C THR A 243 -5.00 -10.48 14.89
N VAL A 244 -4.61 -9.23 14.59
CA VAL A 244 -5.37 -8.36 13.68
C VAL A 244 -4.97 -8.61 12.23
N GLN A 245 -5.91 -8.95 11.36
CA GLN A 245 -5.70 -8.99 9.90
C GLN A 245 -6.19 -7.69 9.28
N VAL A 246 -5.42 -7.16 8.33
CA VAL A 246 -5.75 -5.94 7.59
C VAL A 246 -5.71 -6.24 6.11
N LYS A 247 -6.76 -5.83 5.39
CA LYS A 247 -6.80 -5.82 3.93
C LYS A 247 -7.22 -4.44 3.45
N LEU A 248 -6.54 -3.92 2.43
CA LEU A 248 -6.97 -2.69 1.77
C LEU A 248 -7.94 -3.08 0.65
N VAL A 249 -9.08 -2.39 0.58
CA VAL A 249 -10.19 -2.73 -0.32
C VAL A 249 -10.71 -1.48 -1.02
N LYS A 250 -11.34 -1.66 -2.18
CA LYS A 250 -11.99 -0.58 -2.92
C LYS A 250 -13.50 -0.58 -2.66
N TRP A 251 -14.06 0.59 -2.34
CA TRP A 251 -15.52 0.77 -2.22
C TRP A 251 -16.09 1.52 -3.42
N LEU A 252 -17.27 1.10 -3.90
CA LEU A 252 -18.07 1.89 -4.83
C LEU A 252 -18.94 2.86 -4.03
N PHE A 253 -18.69 4.17 -4.17
CA PHE A 253 -19.69 5.18 -3.81
C PHE A 253 -20.71 5.29 -4.95
N VAL A 254 -21.97 4.95 -4.67
CA VAL A 254 -23.10 5.31 -5.52
C VAL A 254 -23.59 6.67 -5.05
N PHE A 255 -23.37 7.71 -5.84
CA PHE A 255 -24.04 8.99 -5.65
C PHE A 255 -25.51 8.83 -6.07
N GLU A 256 -26.41 8.55 -5.13
CA GLU A 256 -27.83 8.85 -5.33
C GLU A 256 -27.96 10.38 -5.32
N GLY A 257 -28.29 10.94 -6.49
CA GLY A 257 -28.59 12.36 -6.62
C GLY A 257 -29.78 12.71 -5.73
N VAL A 258 -29.56 13.62 -4.79
CA VAL A 258 -30.64 14.27 -4.05
C VAL A 258 -31.47 15.06 -5.06
N GLU A 259 -32.64 14.52 -5.42
CA GLU A 259 -33.66 15.30 -6.12
C GLU A 259 -34.00 16.52 -5.26
N ALA A 260 -33.88 17.71 -5.86
CA ALA A 260 -34.27 18.96 -5.26
C ALA A 260 -35.79 18.94 -5.02
N GLY A 261 -36.19 18.56 -3.81
CA GLY A 261 -37.55 18.71 -3.31
C GLY A 261 -37.92 20.18 -3.31
N THR A 262 -38.70 20.59 -4.30
CA THR A 262 -39.44 21.84 -4.28
C THR A 262 -40.38 21.83 -3.10
N GLY A 263 -40.12 22.72 -2.14
CA GLY A 263 -40.98 22.89 -0.98
C GLY A 263 -42.39 23.26 -1.41
N SER A 264 -43.36 22.42 -1.03
CA SER A 264 -44.74 22.85 -0.85
C SER A 264 -45.04 22.87 0.64
N SER A 265 -45.21 24.09 1.12
CA SER A 265 -45.78 24.45 2.41
C SER A 265 -47.17 23.84 2.59
N GLY A 266 -47.40 23.19 3.74
CA GLY A 266 -48.71 22.71 4.17
C GLY A 266 -48.74 22.53 5.69
N VAL A 267 -49.29 23.54 6.36
CA VAL A 267 -49.55 23.61 7.81
C VAL A 267 -50.76 22.76 8.20
N ALA A 268 -50.68 22.03 9.32
CA ALA A 268 -51.72 21.76 10.34
C ALA A 268 -51.25 20.58 11.24
N VAL A 269 -50.80 20.77 12.48
CA VAL A 269 -51.52 21.05 13.74
C VAL A 269 -52.40 19.90 14.25
N ALA A 270 -51.94 19.35 15.38
CA ALA A 270 -52.64 18.77 16.54
C ALA A 270 -53.33 17.40 16.44
N GLY A 271 -52.98 16.55 17.41
CA GLY A 271 -53.58 15.27 17.74
C GLY A 271 -52.59 14.39 18.49
#